data_AF-A0A963HCN9-F1
#
_entry.id   AF-A0A963HCN9-F1
#
_cell.length_a   1.000
_cell.length_b   1.000
_cell.length_c   1.000
_cell.angle_alpha   90.00
_cell.angle_beta   90.00
_cell.angle_gamma   90.00
#
_symmetry.space_group_name_H-M   'P 1'
#
loop_
_entity.id
_entity.type
_entity.pdbx_description
1 polymer ?
#
loop_
_entity_poly.entity_id
_entity_poly.type
_entity_poly.pdbx_seq_one_letter_code
_entity_poly.pdbx_strand_id
1 'polypeptide(L)' 'PACAGCHGPSGAGLPVQYPRLAGQYAEYTASQLMGFRSHERANDSEKMMRVIAGKLSDPQIRAVSEYIAGLR' A
#
# COMPACT_ATOMS: atom_id res chain seq x y z
N PRO A 1 -9.95 5.30 -3.80
CA PRO A 1 -10.53 4.85 -2.51
C PRO A 1 -9.49 5.07 -1.40
N ALA A 2 -9.92 5.19 -0.14
CA ALA A 2 -9.00 5.18 1.00
C ALA A 2 -8.40 3.78 1.21
N CYS A 3 -7.21 3.70 1.80
CA CYS A 3 -6.47 2.45 2.03
C CYS A 3 -7.30 1.42 2.82
N ALA A 4 -7.99 1.89 3.86
CA ALA A 4 -8.83 1.08 4.73
C ALA A 4 -10.03 0.42 4.02
N GLY A 5 -10.45 0.95 2.86
CA GLY A 5 -11.57 0.39 2.09
C GLY A 5 -11.26 -1.00 1.52
N CYS A 6 -9.99 -1.32 1.28
CA CYS A 6 -9.56 -2.63 0.79
C CYS A 6 -8.72 -3.39 1.83
N HIS A 7 -7.84 -2.69 2.56
CA HIS A 7 -6.95 -3.30 3.53
C HIS A 7 -7.55 -3.40 4.94
N GLY A 8 -8.82 -3.01 5.12
CA GLY A 8 -9.50 -3.01 6.41
C GLY A 8 -9.11 -1.82 7.31
N PRO A 9 -9.93 -1.49 8.32
CA PRO A 9 -9.74 -0.31 9.17
C PRO A 9 -8.44 -0.35 9.97
N SER A 10 -8.03 -1.53 10.44
CA SER A 10 -6.74 -1.74 11.12
C SER A 10 -5.62 -2.16 10.18
N GLY A 11 -5.82 -2.20 8.86
CA GLY A 11 -4.83 -2.71 7.92
C GLY A 11 -4.64 -4.23 7.99
N ALA A 12 -5.57 -4.98 8.60
CA ALA A 12 -5.50 -6.44 8.71
C ALA A 12 -5.55 -7.16 7.35
N GLY A 13 -6.04 -6.49 6.30
CA GLY A 13 -6.26 -7.07 4.99
C GLY A 13 -7.49 -7.99 4.94
N LEU A 14 -7.77 -8.50 3.74
CA LEU A 14 -8.70 -9.60 3.50
C LEU A 14 -7.87 -10.71 2.83
N PRO A 15 -7.66 -11.87 3.48
CA PRO A 15 -6.78 -12.92 2.97
C PRO A 15 -7.04 -13.25 1.49
N VAL A 16 -5.97 -13.52 0.74
CA VAL A 16 -5.95 -13.80 -0.72
C VAL A 16 -6.23 -12.58 -1.61
N GLN A 17 -7.10 -11.65 -1.22
CA GLN A 17 -7.50 -10.51 -2.06
C GLN A 17 -6.70 -9.24 -1.76
N TYR A 18 -6.57 -8.90 -0.48
CA TYR A 18 -5.91 -7.66 -0.02
C TYR A 18 -4.94 -7.98 1.10
N PRO A 19 -3.63 -7.80 0.91
CA PRO A 19 -2.64 -8.16 1.91
C PRO A 19 -2.77 -7.33 3.17
N ARG A 20 -2.35 -7.92 4.29
CA ARG A 20 -2.15 -7.21 5.55
C ARG A 20 -1.08 -6.13 5.38
N LEU A 21 -1.39 -4.93 5.85
CA LEU A 21 -0.47 -3.80 5.95
C LEU A 21 -0.05 -3.53 7.40
N ALA A 22 -0.92 -3.81 8.38
CA ALA A 22 -0.70 -3.49 9.78
C ALA A 22 0.65 -3.99 10.32
N GLY A 23 1.50 -3.05 10.74
CA GLY A 23 2.82 -3.33 11.32
C GLY A 23 3.91 -3.67 10.31
N GLN A 24 3.66 -3.46 9.00
CA GLN A 24 4.67 -3.68 7.97
C GLN A 24 5.77 -2.61 8.04
N TYR A 25 7.01 -2.98 7.74
CA TYR A 25 8.13 -2.04 7.72
C TYR A 25 7.89 -0.88 6.74
N ALA A 26 8.22 0.34 7.17
CA ALA A 26 7.97 1.55 6.41
C ALA A 26 8.76 1.53 5.09
N GLU A 27 10.03 1.13 5.13
CA GLU A 27 10.89 1.06 3.94
C GLU A 27 10.36 0.04 2.94
N TYR A 28 9.90 -1.12 3.43
CA TYR A 28 9.27 -2.12 2.58
C TYR A 28 8.02 -1.54 1.92
N THR A 29 7.11 -0.97 2.70
CA THR A 29 5.85 -0.40 2.19
C THR A 29 6.10 0.69 1.15
N ALA A 30 7.07 1.58 1.41
CA ALA A 30 7.47 2.62 0.47
C ALA A 30 8.01 2.02 -0.83
N SER A 31 8.90 1.02 -0.74
CA SER A 31 9.45 0.34 -1.93
C SER A 31 8.37 -0.32 -2.78
N GLN A 32 7.36 -0.93 -2.15
CA GLN A 32 6.25 -1.57 -2.86
C GLN A 32 5.36 -0.55 -3.55
N LEU A 33 5.04 0.56 -2.89
CA LEU A 33 4.27 1.65 -3.48
C LEU A 33 5.02 2.30 -4.65
N MET A 34 6.33 2.52 -4.52
CA MET A 34 7.15 3.03 -5.61
C MET A 34 7.19 2.06 -6.79
N GLY A 35 7.37 0.75 -6.54
CA GLY A 35 7.35 -0.27 -7.58
C GLY A 35 6.01 -0.36 -8.31
N PHE A 36 4.89 -0.21 -7.60
CA PHE A 36 3.57 -0.13 -8.25
C PHE A 36 3.42 1.14 -9.08
N ARG A 37 3.91 2.29 -8.60
CA ARG A 37 3.85 3.57 -9.31
C ARG A 37 4.71 3.57 -10.58
N SER A 38 5.90 2.99 -10.52
CA SER A 38 6.82 2.85 -11.67
C SER A 38 6.44 1.72 -12.63
N HIS A 39 5.45 0.89 -12.26
CA HIS A 39 5.05 -0.33 -12.97
C HIS A 39 6.10 -1.46 -12.94
N GLU A 40 7.20 -1.34 -12.20
CA GLU A 40 8.15 -2.43 -11.94
C GLU A 40 7.49 -3.58 -11.18
N ARG A 41 6.56 -3.26 -10.28
CA ARG A 41 5.67 -4.23 -9.64
C ARG A 41 4.32 -4.21 -10.35
N ALA A 42 4.03 -5.29 -11.09
CA ALA A 42 2.81 -5.40 -11.89
C ALA A 42 1.91 -6.61 -11.54
N ASN A 43 2.10 -7.20 -10.35
CA ASN A 43 1.41 -8.41 -9.90
C ASN A 43 0.09 -8.15 -9.15
N ASP A 44 -0.56 -7.01 -9.41
CA ASP A 44 -1.87 -6.65 -8.87
C ASP A 44 -2.98 -6.84 -9.91
N SER A 45 -4.04 -7.54 -9.52
CA SER A 45 -5.26 -7.73 -10.31
C SER A 45 -5.89 -6.38 -10.67
N GLU A 46 -6.37 -6.25 -11.91
CA GLU A 46 -7.02 -5.04 -12.42
C GLU A 46 -6.20 -3.74 -12.24
N LYS A 47 -4.88 -3.85 -12.07
CA LYS A 47 -3.97 -2.71 -11.84
C LYS A 47 -4.35 -1.88 -10.60
N MET A 48 -5.07 -2.47 -9.63
CA MET A 48 -5.63 -1.76 -8.48
C MET A 48 -4.58 -0.92 -7.74
N MET A 49 -3.47 -1.54 -7.34
CA MET A 49 -2.45 -0.82 -6.57
C MET A 49 -1.62 0.11 -7.45
N ARG A 50 -1.43 -0.18 -8.74
CA ARG A 50 -0.79 0.77 -9.67
C ARG A 50 -1.61 2.06 -9.81
N VAL A 51 -2.94 1.97 -9.91
CA VAL A 51 -3.83 3.13 -9.96
C VAL A 51 -3.79 3.95 -8.68
N ILE A 52 -3.71 3.29 -7.51
CA ILE A 52 -3.62 4.00 -6.22
C ILE A 52 -2.25 4.63 -6.04
N ALA A 53 -1.16 3.88 -6.26
CA ALA A 53 0.20 4.38 -6.12
C ALA A 53 0.52 5.52 -7.11
N GLY A 54 -0.06 5.49 -8.31
CA GLY A 54 0.02 6.56 -9.30
C GLY A 54 -0.54 7.91 -8.83
N LYS A 55 -1.36 7.93 -7.78
CA LYS A 55 -1.94 9.16 -7.20
C LYS A 55 -1.13 9.73 -6.04
N LEU A 56 -0.07 9.04 -5.62
CA LEU A 56 0.73 9.41 -4.46
C LEU A 56 2.04 10.08 -4.88
N SER A 57 2.33 11.24 -4.29
CA SER A 57 3.64 11.88 -4.34
C SER A 57 4.64 11.18 -3.40
N ASP A 58 5.94 11.45 -3.56
CA ASP A 58 6.98 10.84 -2.70
C ASP A 58 6.78 11.16 -1.21
N PRO A 59 6.44 12.40 -0.82
CA PRO A 59 6.12 12.70 0.58
C PRO A 59 4.91 11.91 1.10
N GLN A 60 3.89 11.69 0.26
CA GLN A 60 2.72 10.91 0.63
C GLN A 60 3.04 9.42 0.78
N ILE A 61 3.88 8.86 -0.10
CA ILE A 61 4.37 7.48 0.02
C ILE A 61 5.15 7.30 1.32
N ARG A 62 6.05 8.23 1.67
CA ARG A 62 6.76 8.18 2.95
C ARG A 62 5.78 8.23 4.13
N ALA A 63 4.91 9.23 4.15
CA ALA A 63 3.96 9.44 5.25
C ALA A 63 3.02 8.23 5.47
N VAL A 64 2.45 7.67 4.40
CA VAL A 64 1.57 6.50 4.53
C VAL A 64 2.33 5.25 4.97
N SER A 65 3.58 5.11 4.55
CA SER A 65 4.42 3.98 4.94
C SER A 65 4.79 4.01 6.42
N GLU A 66 5.13 5.21 6.94
CA GLU A 66 5.36 5.43 8.38
C GLU A 66 4.10 5.17 9.20
N TYR A 67 2.94 5.64 8.73
CA TYR A 67 1.66 5.38 9.36
C TYR A 67 1.35 3.87 9.43
N ILE A 68 1.54 3.15 8.32
CA ILE A 68 1.30 1.70 8.22
C ILE A 68 2.19 0.92 9.19
N ALA A 69 3.45 1.34 9.38
CA ALA A 69 4.37 0.71 10.32
C ALA A 69 3.91 0.81 11.79
N GLY A 70 3.21 1.90 12.14
CA GLY A 70 2.62 2.09 13.47
C GLY A 70 1.26 1.43 13.68
N LEU A 71 0.60 1.00 12.60
CA LEU A 71 -0.79 0.51 12.61
C LEU A 71 -0.92 -0.88 13.24
N ARG A 72 -1.94 -1.08 14.08
CA ARG A 72 -2.23 -2.34 14.79
C ARG A 72 -3.72 -2.68 14.74
#